data_AF-A0A969WWD9-F1
#
_entry.id   AF-A0A969WWD9-F1
#
_cell.length_a   1.000
_cell.length_b   1.000
_cell.length_c   1.000
_cell.angle_alpha   90.00
_cell.angle_beta   90.00
_cell.angle_gamma   90.00
#
_symmetry.space_group_name_H-M   'P 1'
#
loop_
_entity.id
_entity.type
_entity.pdbx_description
1 polymer ?
#
loop_
_entity_poly.entity_id
_entity_poly.type
_entity_poly.pdbx_seq_one_letter_code
_entity_poly.pdbx_strand_id
1 'polypeptide(L)'
;MTTQPEHILETQLIDQLVTIGYTQVRIPNEEALLANLKGQLEKHNGITFTHKEFLQVLNILSKGSVFEKAKTLREKQHLVRENGDNLYFEFLNTQHWCRNQYQVTNQVAMEGSYKNRYDVTLLINGLPLVQIELKRRGLEMKEAFNQINRYQRHSFGAGAALFQYVQIFVISNGVNTKYYANNRYQSFKQTFYWTDKDNNRLSNILNGFTAAFLEPCHISKMICKYIVLNEAEKILMVLRPYQYYAVESIIDKVVNSTHNGYIWHTTGSGKTLTSFKASQIIMQIPQVDKVVFVVDRKDLDYQTTKEFNSFSKGSVDGTDNTRALVKQFADDTSLIVTTIQKLNTAISNKNYLSRMERMRDKRIVFIFDECHRSQFGETHNRIKAFFNNHQLFGFTGTPIFADNAIKNELGKRTTKELFGDCLHKYVITDAINDQNVLKFAVEYVGRYKRKESSTEMDIDEEDTDTRELMESPKRLERFVDYIIAHHDRKTHSRDFTA
;
A
#
# COMPACT_ATOMS: atom_id res chain seq x y z
N MET A 1 -2.15 6.47 -39.20
CA MET A 1 -2.67 7.07 -37.97
C MET A 1 -1.92 8.36 -37.72
N THR A 2 -2.60 9.51 -37.78
CA THR A 2 -2.01 10.82 -37.54
C THR A 2 -1.56 10.91 -36.07
N THR A 3 -0.26 11.01 -35.85
CA THR A 3 0.32 11.15 -34.51
C THR A 3 0.03 12.55 -33.98
N GLN A 4 -0.89 12.67 -33.03
CA GLN A 4 -1.12 13.92 -32.30
C GLN A 4 0.18 14.33 -31.57
N PRO A 5 0.68 15.57 -31.77
CA PRO A 5 1.86 16.07 -31.07
C PRO A 5 1.67 16.13 -29.54
N GLU A 6 2.78 16.00 -28.80
CA GLU A 6 2.82 16.06 -27.32
C GLU A 6 2.21 17.36 -26.76
N HIS A 7 2.52 18.51 -27.38
CA HIS A 7 2.01 19.80 -26.92
C HIS A 7 0.48 19.89 -26.96
N ILE A 8 -0.20 19.22 -27.90
CA ILE A 8 -1.67 19.22 -27.96
C ILE A 8 -2.23 18.40 -26.79
N LEU A 9 -1.62 17.26 -26.49
CA LEU A 9 -2.01 16.43 -25.36
C LEU A 9 -1.81 17.17 -24.02
N GLU A 10 -0.71 17.91 -23.92
CA GLU A 10 -0.40 18.77 -22.77
C GLU A 10 -1.45 19.86 -22.57
N THR A 11 -1.79 20.63 -23.62
CA THR A 11 -2.84 21.65 -23.54
C THR A 11 -4.18 21.06 -23.14
N GLN A 12 -4.59 19.95 -23.77
CA GLN A 12 -5.85 19.27 -23.45
C GLN A 12 -5.90 18.78 -22.00
N LEU A 13 -4.77 18.27 -21.48
CA LEU A 13 -4.68 17.86 -20.08
C LEU A 13 -4.85 19.05 -19.14
N ILE A 14 -4.17 20.16 -19.43
CA ILE A 14 -4.27 21.37 -18.60
C ILE A 14 -5.70 21.91 -18.59
N ASP A 15 -6.36 22.00 -19.75
CA ASP A 15 -7.74 22.45 -19.86
C ASP A 15 -8.69 21.57 -19.02
N GLN A 16 -8.48 20.26 -19.05
CA GLN A 16 -9.25 19.32 -18.23
C GLN A 16 -8.97 19.48 -16.74
N LEU A 17 -7.71 19.66 -16.34
CA LEU A 17 -7.33 19.92 -14.95
C LEU A 17 -7.98 21.21 -14.45
N VAL A 18 -7.99 22.27 -15.25
CA VAL A 18 -8.68 23.52 -14.90
C VAL A 18 -10.18 23.29 -14.73
N THR A 19 -10.80 22.51 -15.62
CA THR A 19 -12.23 22.17 -15.54
C THR A 19 -12.59 21.44 -14.25
N ILE A 20 -11.71 20.59 -13.72
CA ILE A 20 -11.94 19.85 -12.47
C ILE A 20 -11.45 20.57 -11.20
N GLY A 21 -11.03 21.83 -11.31
CA GLY A 21 -10.80 22.71 -10.14
C GLY A 21 -9.35 23.10 -9.87
N TYR A 22 -8.40 22.84 -10.77
CA TYR A 22 -7.04 23.37 -10.64
C TYR A 22 -6.94 24.82 -11.10
N THR A 23 -6.22 25.65 -10.36
CA THR A 23 -5.85 26.99 -10.83
C THR A 23 -4.59 26.90 -11.70
N GLN A 24 -4.70 27.27 -12.98
CA GLN A 24 -3.50 27.36 -13.83
C GLN A 24 -2.62 28.53 -13.40
N VAL A 25 -1.32 28.28 -13.25
CA VAL A 25 -0.31 29.30 -12.94
C VAL A 25 0.89 29.16 -13.86
N ARG A 26 1.59 30.28 -14.11
CA ARG A 26 2.77 30.32 -14.97
C ARG A 26 4.04 30.37 -14.12
N ILE A 27 4.75 29.25 -14.04
CA ILE A 27 6.01 29.12 -13.29
C ILE A 27 7.14 28.76 -14.27
N PRO A 28 7.83 29.76 -14.86
CA PRO A 28 8.86 29.49 -15.86
C PRO A 28 10.16 28.94 -15.25
N ASN A 29 10.44 29.23 -13.97
CA ASN A 29 11.71 28.94 -13.32
C ASN A 29 11.54 28.77 -11.79
N GLU A 30 12.64 28.48 -11.11
CA GLU A 30 12.67 28.28 -9.66
C GLU A 30 12.27 29.52 -8.86
N GLU A 31 12.69 30.72 -9.29
CA GLU A 31 12.35 31.96 -8.59
C GLU A 31 10.82 32.17 -8.51
N ALA A 32 10.13 31.97 -9.64
CA ALA A 32 8.67 32.01 -9.68
C ALA A 32 8.03 30.90 -8.84
N LEU A 33 8.67 29.72 -8.75
CA LEU A 33 8.19 28.63 -7.92
C LEU A 33 8.26 28.99 -6.43
N LEU A 34 9.36 29.60 -5.99
CA LEU A 34 9.56 30.04 -4.61
C LEU A 34 8.60 31.17 -4.23
N ALA A 35 8.37 32.13 -5.13
CA ALA A 35 7.40 33.19 -4.91
C ALA A 35 5.97 32.63 -4.78
N ASN A 36 5.58 31.69 -5.66
CA ASN A 36 4.28 31.02 -5.57
C ASN A 36 4.17 30.19 -4.28
N LEU A 37 5.20 29.42 -3.92
CA LEU A 37 5.24 28.63 -2.69
C LEU A 37 4.98 29.50 -1.45
N LYS A 38 5.67 30.65 -1.35
CA LYS A 38 5.48 31.59 -0.24
C LYS A 38 4.00 32.00 -0.13
N GLY A 39 3.43 32.53 -1.21
CA GLY A 39 2.06 33.02 -1.21
C GLY A 39 1.02 31.94 -0.92
N GLN A 40 1.24 30.70 -1.40
CA GLN A 40 0.34 29.59 -1.09
C GLN A 40 0.46 29.14 0.36
N LEU A 41 1.66 29.07 0.95
CA LEU A 41 1.83 28.71 2.35
C LEU A 41 1.24 29.76 3.30
N GLU A 42 1.40 31.04 2.97
CA GLU A 42 0.76 32.16 3.68
C GLU A 42 -0.77 32.03 3.67
N LYS A 43 -1.35 31.81 2.47
CA LYS A 43 -2.78 31.58 2.31
C LYS A 43 -3.27 30.34 3.04
N HIS A 44 -2.51 29.24 2.96
CA HIS A 44 -2.86 27.96 3.58
C HIS A 44 -2.98 28.08 5.10
N ASN A 45 -2.01 28.74 5.72
CA ASN A 45 -1.88 28.83 7.16
C ASN A 45 -2.53 30.10 7.75
N GLY A 46 -3.00 31.04 6.92
CA GLY A 46 -3.57 32.31 7.39
C GLY A 46 -2.54 33.21 8.06
N ILE A 47 -1.30 33.21 7.55
CA ILE A 47 -0.15 33.92 8.13
C ILE A 47 0.60 34.67 7.05
N THR A 48 1.49 35.58 7.46
CA THR A 48 2.46 36.24 6.58
C THR A 48 3.87 35.92 7.06
N PHE A 49 4.79 35.71 6.11
CA PHE A 49 6.22 35.53 6.37
C PHE A 49 7.01 36.76 5.95
N THR A 50 7.91 37.22 6.82
CA THR A 50 9.00 38.12 6.39
C THR A 50 9.96 37.39 5.46
N HIS A 51 10.85 38.12 4.79
CA HIS A 51 11.87 37.49 3.95
C HIS A 51 12.75 36.50 4.74
N LYS A 52 13.19 36.88 5.95
CA LYS A 52 14.02 36.01 6.79
C LYS A 52 13.27 34.81 7.34
N GLU A 53 12.00 34.98 7.75
CA GLU A 53 11.16 33.86 8.18
C GLU A 53 10.98 32.86 7.04
N PHE A 54 10.74 33.33 5.82
CA PHE A 54 10.61 32.44 4.66
C PHE A 54 11.94 31.72 4.33
N LEU A 55 13.10 32.36 4.51
CA LEU A 55 14.39 31.67 4.39
C LEU A 55 14.53 30.53 5.42
N GLN A 56 14.00 30.68 6.64
CA GLN A 56 13.96 29.58 7.62
C GLN A 56 13.07 28.44 7.13
N VAL A 57 11.90 28.74 6.53
CA VAL A 57 11.04 27.74 5.90
C VAL A 57 11.77 26.99 4.78
N LEU A 58 12.51 27.70 3.92
CA LEU A 58 13.31 27.08 2.86
C LEU A 58 14.43 26.18 3.43
N ASN A 59 15.04 26.56 4.55
CA ASN A 59 16.03 25.73 5.25
C ASN A 59 15.43 24.44 5.82
N ILE A 60 14.15 24.45 6.20
CA ILE A 60 13.43 23.22 6.57
C ILE A 60 13.22 22.37 5.31
N LEU A 61 12.70 22.99 4.24
CA LEU A 61 12.36 22.30 2.99
C LEU A 61 13.58 21.73 2.25
N SER A 62 14.76 22.34 2.36
CA SER A 62 15.96 21.90 1.64
C SER A 62 16.59 20.65 2.24
N LYS A 63 16.34 20.34 3.52
CA LYS A 63 16.97 19.23 4.24
C LYS A 63 16.38 17.85 3.89
N GLY A 64 17.18 16.82 4.15
CA GLY A 64 16.73 15.42 4.13
C GLY A 64 16.70 14.76 2.74
N SER A 65 16.54 13.44 2.74
CA SER A 65 16.30 12.66 1.53
C SER A 65 14.85 12.79 1.06
N VAL A 66 14.50 12.25 -0.12
CA VAL A 66 13.11 12.16 -0.59
C VAL A 66 12.17 11.55 0.46
N PHE A 67 12.64 10.53 1.19
CA PHE A 67 11.88 9.88 2.25
C PHE A 67 11.65 10.82 3.45
N GLU A 68 12.68 11.52 3.92
CA GLU A 68 12.55 12.47 5.03
C GLU A 68 11.69 13.68 4.62
N LYS A 69 11.82 14.18 3.39
CA LYS A 69 10.95 15.23 2.84
C LYS A 69 9.48 14.79 2.82
N ALA A 70 9.20 13.53 2.49
CA ALA A 70 7.85 12.98 2.57
C ALA A 70 7.30 12.96 4.02
N LYS A 71 8.15 12.77 5.04
CA LYS A 71 7.74 12.92 6.45
C LYS A 71 7.48 14.38 6.79
N THR A 72 8.45 15.24 6.52
CA THR A 72 8.34 16.69 6.76
C THR A 72 7.08 17.29 6.13
N LEU A 73 6.71 16.84 4.92
CA LEU A 73 5.48 17.25 4.24
C LEU A 73 4.20 17.02 5.07
N ARG A 74 4.17 15.97 5.90
CA ARG A 74 3.00 15.53 6.68
C ARG A 74 3.03 15.99 8.13
N GLU A 75 4.12 16.64 8.56
CA GLU A 75 4.34 17.07 9.94
C GLU A 75 4.06 18.56 10.11
N LYS A 76 3.58 18.94 11.31
CA LYS A 76 3.55 20.34 11.71
C LYS A 76 4.96 20.86 11.92
N GLN A 77 5.22 22.04 11.40
CA GLN A 77 6.50 22.71 11.49
C GLN A 77 6.44 23.81 12.54
N HIS A 78 7.63 24.18 13.05
CA HIS A 78 7.80 25.22 14.04
C HIS A 78 8.97 26.11 13.65
N LEU A 79 8.81 27.42 13.84
CA LEU A 79 9.91 28.38 13.81
C LEU A 79 9.67 29.50 14.83
N VAL A 80 10.75 30.19 15.20
CA VAL A 80 10.70 31.40 16.02
C VAL A 80 10.71 32.61 15.10
N ARG A 81 9.66 33.44 15.20
CA ARG A 81 9.51 34.67 14.43
C ARG A 81 10.53 35.73 14.84
N GLU A 82 10.71 36.74 14.00
CA GLU A 82 11.63 37.85 14.31
C GLU A 82 11.23 38.64 15.56
N ASN A 83 9.94 38.66 15.90
CA ASN A 83 9.41 39.30 17.11
C ASN A 83 9.54 38.42 18.38
N GLY A 84 10.10 37.21 18.25
CA GLY A 84 10.28 36.25 19.35
C GLY A 84 9.12 35.26 19.52
N ASP A 85 8.03 35.40 18.78
CA ASP A 85 6.86 34.51 18.91
C ASP A 85 7.10 33.13 18.29
N ASN A 86 6.48 32.11 18.87
CA ASN A 86 6.47 30.77 18.30
C ASN A 86 5.40 30.66 17.20
N LEU A 87 5.81 30.29 16.00
CA LEU A 87 4.92 30.03 14.88
C LEU A 87 4.87 28.54 14.57
N TYR A 88 3.66 27.99 14.61
CA TYR A 88 3.39 26.64 14.11
C TYR A 88 2.62 26.72 12.80
N PHE A 89 3.03 25.94 11.81
CA PHE A 89 2.41 25.93 10.49
C PHE A 89 2.52 24.54 9.85
N GLU A 90 1.74 24.27 8.82
CA GLU A 90 1.77 23.01 8.06
C GLU A 90 2.02 23.27 6.57
N PHE A 91 2.69 22.32 5.91
CA PHE A 91 2.89 22.33 4.46
C PHE A 91 1.69 21.76 3.71
N LEU A 92 0.98 20.82 4.34
CA LEU A 92 -0.11 20.08 3.75
C LEU A 92 -1.14 19.76 4.83
N ASN A 93 -2.40 20.11 4.58
CA ASN A 93 -3.48 19.69 5.45
C ASN A 93 -3.78 18.20 5.21
N THR A 94 -3.35 17.35 6.12
CA THR A 94 -3.49 15.89 5.99
C THR A 94 -4.84 15.37 6.51
N GLN A 95 -5.58 16.18 7.27
CA GLN A 95 -6.87 15.79 7.86
C GLN A 95 -8.05 16.21 6.98
N HIS A 96 -8.02 17.45 6.49
CA HIS A 96 -8.99 18.04 5.57
C HIS A 96 -8.31 18.31 4.23
N TRP A 97 -7.82 17.24 3.58
CA TRP A 97 -7.00 17.34 2.37
C TRP A 97 -7.65 18.16 1.25
N CYS A 98 -8.98 18.11 1.09
CA CYS A 98 -9.73 18.92 0.13
C CYS A 98 -9.61 20.44 0.32
N ARG A 99 -9.14 20.92 1.49
CA ARG A 99 -8.98 22.36 1.78
C ARG A 99 -7.61 22.92 1.36
N ASN A 100 -6.73 22.07 0.82
CA ASN A 100 -5.48 22.53 0.23
C ASN A 100 -5.74 23.38 -1.03
N GLN A 101 -4.73 24.13 -1.46
CA GLN A 101 -4.77 24.91 -2.69
C GLN A 101 -4.17 24.11 -3.84
N TYR A 102 -4.90 23.96 -4.93
CA TYR A 102 -4.52 23.14 -6.07
C TYR A 102 -4.20 23.99 -7.28
N GLN A 103 -2.99 23.82 -7.82
CA GLN A 103 -2.54 24.54 -9.00
C GLN A 103 -1.93 23.59 -10.01
N VAL A 104 -2.04 23.95 -11.29
CA VAL A 104 -1.34 23.28 -12.39
C VAL A 104 -0.41 24.27 -13.05
N THR A 105 0.83 23.85 -13.29
CA THR A 105 1.79 24.58 -14.11
C THR A 105 2.40 23.61 -15.11
N ASN A 106 2.97 24.15 -16.17
CA ASN A 106 3.65 23.37 -17.18
C ASN A 106 4.97 24.02 -17.59
N GLN A 107 5.84 23.24 -18.21
CA GLN A 107 7.08 23.71 -18.82
C GLN A 107 8.04 24.41 -17.83
N VAL A 108 8.05 23.97 -16.56
CA VAL A 108 8.94 24.55 -15.52
C VAL A 108 10.39 24.22 -15.87
N ALA A 109 11.21 25.24 -16.06
CA ALA A 109 12.63 25.06 -16.34
C ALA A 109 13.44 25.04 -15.05
N MET A 110 14.17 23.94 -14.82
CA MET A 110 15.09 23.79 -13.70
C MET A 110 16.51 23.56 -14.22
N GLU A 111 17.46 24.26 -13.60
CA GLU A 111 18.88 24.18 -13.93
C GLU A 111 19.60 23.34 -12.88
N GLY A 112 19.84 22.07 -13.21
CA GLY A 112 20.68 21.17 -12.41
C GLY A 112 22.02 20.93 -13.10
N SER A 113 22.44 19.67 -13.24
CA SER A 113 23.58 19.33 -14.11
C SER A 113 23.34 19.74 -15.57
N TYR A 114 22.07 19.73 -15.98
CA TYR A 114 21.59 20.19 -17.28
C TYR A 114 20.29 20.96 -17.09
N LYS A 115 20.01 21.88 -18.02
CA LYS A 115 18.72 22.55 -18.09
C LYS A 115 17.66 21.55 -18.55
N ASN A 116 16.72 21.25 -17.65
CA ASN A 116 15.59 20.37 -17.92
C ASN A 116 14.29 21.16 -17.89
N ARG A 117 13.31 20.67 -18.64
CA ARG A 117 11.97 21.24 -18.67
C ARG A 117 10.96 20.14 -18.41
N TYR A 118 10.11 20.36 -17.41
CA TYR A 118 9.13 19.37 -16.99
C TYR A 118 7.78 19.65 -17.61
N ASP A 119 7.11 18.61 -18.11
CA ASP A 119 5.88 18.76 -18.90
C ASP A 119 4.76 19.40 -18.08
N VAL A 120 4.15 18.66 -17.15
CA VAL A 120 3.06 19.18 -16.29
C VAL A 120 3.33 18.83 -14.84
N THR A 121 3.21 19.82 -13.96
CA THR A 121 3.41 19.68 -12.52
C THR A 121 2.16 20.15 -11.78
N LEU A 122 1.65 19.31 -10.88
CA LEU A 122 0.58 19.69 -9.96
C LEU A 122 1.19 20.17 -8.65
N LEU A 123 0.82 21.39 -8.27
CA LEU A 123 1.24 22.01 -7.03
C LEU A 123 0.11 21.92 -6.01
N ILE A 124 0.44 21.51 -4.79
CA ILE A 124 -0.49 21.52 -3.66
C ILE A 124 0.12 22.40 -2.59
N ASN A 125 -0.58 23.48 -2.23
CA ASN A 125 -0.06 24.58 -1.40
C ASN A 125 1.28 25.14 -1.93
N GLY A 126 1.45 25.17 -3.26
CA GLY A 126 2.65 25.65 -3.94
C GLY A 126 3.82 24.66 -4.00
N LEU A 127 3.74 23.49 -3.34
CA LEU A 127 4.75 22.44 -3.43
C LEU A 127 4.49 21.51 -4.63
N PRO A 128 5.52 21.15 -5.42
CA PRO A 128 5.36 20.19 -6.51
C PRO A 128 5.19 18.77 -5.95
N LEU A 129 3.95 18.28 -5.90
CA LEU A 129 3.64 16.97 -5.31
C LEU A 129 3.31 15.90 -6.34
N VAL A 130 2.93 16.27 -7.56
CA VAL A 130 2.73 15.35 -8.68
C VAL A 130 3.45 15.85 -9.92
N GLN A 131 4.26 14.99 -10.52
CA GLN A 131 4.92 15.28 -11.80
C GLN A 131 4.37 14.34 -12.87
N ILE A 132 3.87 14.93 -13.96
CA ILE A 132 3.31 14.23 -15.10
C ILE A 132 4.28 14.38 -16.27
N GLU A 133 4.65 13.26 -16.90
CA GLU A 133 5.47 13.22 -18.10
C GLU A 133 4.65 12.62 -19.25
N LEU A 134 4.59 13.36 -20.36
CA LEU A 134 3.80 13.02 -21.53
C LEU A 134 4.71 12.58 -22.68
N LYS A 135 4.21 11.65 -23.48
CA LYS A 135 4.84 11.19 -24.71
C LYS A 135 3.82 11.17 -25.85
N ARG A 136 4.29 11.34 -27.07
CA ARG A 136 3.45 11.19 -28.27
C ARG A 136 2.90 9.77 -28.34
N ARG A 137 1.70 9.65 -28.93
CA ARG A 137 1.06 8.34 -29.14
C ARG A 137 1.99 7.42 -29.95
N GLY A 138 2.09 6.17 -29.52
CA GLY A 138 2.92 5.15 -30.17
C GLY A 138 4.34 5.02 -29.59
N LEU A 139 4.78 5.91 -28.69
CA LEU A 139 5.99 5.69 -27.91
C LEU A 139 5.75 4.76 -26.72
N GLU A 140 6.80 4.03 -26.38
CA GLU A 140 6.85 3.14 -25.22
C GLU A 140 6.86 3.94 -23.91
N MET A 141 5.98 3.56 -22.98
CA MET A 141 5.87 4.19 -21.66
C MET A 141 7.18 4.18 -20.86
N LYS A 142 8.06 3.23 -21.17
CA LYS A 142 9.38 3.11 -20.54
C LYS A 142 10.28 4.31 -20.85
N GLU A 143 10.06 5.02 -21.95
CA GLU A 143 10.81 6.25 -22.27
C GLU A 143 10.46 7.38 -21.31
N ALA A 144 9.16 7.62 -21.06
CA ALA A 144 8.70 8.59 -20.06
C ALA A 144 9.25 8.26 -18.66
N PHE A 145 9.21 6.99 -18.28
CA PHE A 145 9.78 6.51 -17.01
C PHE A 145 11.29 6.79 -16.91
N ASN A 146 12.05 6.50 -17.96
CA ASN A 146 13.49 6.77 -17.98
C ASN A 146 13.80 8.27 -17.95
N GLN A 147 12.94 9.10 -18.54
CA GLN A 147 13.06 10.55 -18.49
C GLN A 147 12.91 11.08 -17.06
N ILE A 148 11.92 10.60 -16.30
CA ILE A 148 11.78 10.95 -14.87
C ILE A 148 13.01 10.51 -14.06
N ASN A 149 13.54 9.31 -14.30
CA ASN A 149 14.77 8.85 -13.64
C ASN A 149 15.99 9.74 -13.94
N ARG A 150 16.03 10.35 -15.13
CA ARG A 150 17.06 11.35 -15.48
C ARG A 150 16.88 12.61 -14.64
N TYR A 151 15.66 13.12 -14.50
CA TYR A 151 15.39 14.30 -13.67
C TYR A 151 15.75 14.07 -12.20
N GLN A 152 15.40 12.90 -11.64
CA GLN A 152 15.78 12.52 -10.28
C GLN A 152 17.29 12.60 -10.05
N ARG A 153 18.10 12.19 -11.03
CA ARG A 153 19.57 12.18 -10.93
C ARG A 153 20.20 13.56 -11.14
N HIS A 154 19.64 14.37 -12.03
CA HIS A 154 20.33 15.54 -12.56
C HIS A 154 19.72 16.89 -12.19
N SER A 155 18.44 16.97 -11.83
CA SER A 155 17.76 18.27 -11.69
C SER A 155 16.76 18.40 -10.54
N PHE A 156 16.19 17.32 -10.01
CA PHE A 156 15.26 17.43 -8.88
C PHE A 156 15.90 17.92 -7.58
N GLY A 157 17.19 17.62 -7.39
CA GLY A 157 17.98 18.13 -6.25
C GLY A 157 18.60 19.52 -6.47
N ALA A 158 18.32 20.18 -7.59
CA ALA A 158 18.86 21.51 -7.87
C ALA A 158 18.17 22.59 -7.01
N GLY A 159 18.87 23.71 -6.81
CA GLY A 159 18.35 24.87 -6.08
C GLY A 159 17.89 24.53 -4.66
N ALA A 160 16.65 24.90 -4.32
CA ALA A 160 15.99 24.59 -3.06
C ALA A 160 15.49 23.12 -2.96
N ALA A 161 15.77 22.30 -3.99
CA ALA A 161 15.41 20.87 -4.07
C ALA A 161 13.90 20.60 -3.91
N LEU A 162 13.04 21.55 -4.30
CA LEU A 162 11.58 21.43 -4.13
C LEU A 162 11.00 20.24 -4.89
N PHE A 163 11.53 19.89 -6.06
CA PHE A 163 11.06 18.73 -6.83
C PHE A 163 11.37 17.37 -6.17
N GLN A 164 12.20 17.32 -5.13
CA GLN A 164 12.32 16.14 -4.30
C GLN A 164 11.08 15.90 -3.40
N TYR A 165 10.16 16.87 -3.30
CA TYR A 165 8.85 16.68 -2.63
C TYR A 165 7.81 15.96 -3.48
N VAL A 166 8.07 15.71 -4.78
CA VAL A 166 7.13 14.95 -5.60
C VAL A 166 6.82 13.62 -4.91
N GLN A 167 5.54 13.32 -4.75
CA GLN A 167 5.07 12.10 -4.08
C GLN A 167 4.65 11.05 -5.10
N ILE A 168 4.00 11.48 -6.18
CA ILE A 168 3.46 10.63 -7.24
C ILE A 168 3.99 11.11 -8.60
N PHE A 169 4.48 10.16 -9.38
CA PHE A 169 4.74 10.35 -10.80
C PHE A 169 3.58 9.80 -11.61
N VAL A 170 3.25 10.48 -12.70
CA VAL A 170 2.33 10.00 -13.73
C VAL A 170 3.06 10.02 -15.06
N ILE A 171 2.96 8.94 -15.81
CA ILE A 171 3.48 8.84 -17.16
C ILE A 171 2.32 8.53 -18.09
N SER A 172 2.25 9.20 -19.25
CA SER A 172 1.24 8.87 -20.26
C SER A 172 1.74 9.02 -21.69
N ASN A 173 1.22 8.18 -22.59
CA ASN A 173 1.31 8.38 -24.04
C ASN A 173 -0.05 8.74 -24.66
N GLY A 174 -0.99 9.22 -23.85
CA GLY A 174 -2.36 9.57 -24.22
C GLY A 174 -3.34 8.40 -24.11
N VAL A 175 -2.96 7.21 -24.58
CA VAL A 175 -3.82 6.00 -24.54
C VAL A 175 -3.61 5.19 -23.26
N ASN A 176 -2.35 5.08 -22.82
CA ASN A 176 -1.97 4.37 -21.62
C ASN A 176 -1.38 5.36 -20.62
N THR A 177 -1.87 5.29 -19.38
CA THR A 177 -1.45 6.17 -18.29
C THR A 177 -1.16 5.31 -17.08
N LYS A 178 0.03 5.51 -16.50
CA LYS A 178 0.44 4.81 -15.28
C LYS A 178 0.88 5.81 -14.24
N TYR A 179 0.73 5.42 -12.98
CA TYR A 179 1.22 6.17 -11.83
C TYR A 179 2.12 5.32 -10.94
N TYR A 180 2.99 5.97 -10.18
CA TYR A 180 3.91 5.32 -9.24
C TYR A 180 4.45 6.32 -8.21
N ALA A 181 5.01 5.81 -7.13
CA ALA A 181 5.56 6.63 -6.06
C ALA A 181 6.97 7.15 -6.39
N ASN A 182 7.34 8.27 -5.77
CA ASN A 182 8.71 8.76 -5.80
C ASN A 182 9.64 7.92 -4.91
N ASN A 183 10.11 6.81 -5.45
CA ASN A 183 11.10 5.93 -4.86
C ASN A 183 12.50 6.22 -5.43
N ARG A 184 13.56 5.90 -4.67
CA ARG A 184 14.96 5.87 -5.13
C ARG A 184 15.26 4.64 -6.00
N TYR A 185 14.64 3.50 -5.70
CA TYR A 185 14.83 2.24 -6.43
C TYR A 185 13.72 2.02 -7.46
N GLN A 186 13.63 2.95 -8.42
CA GLN A 186 12.59 2.95 -9.45
C GLN A 186 12.69 1.70 -10.34
N SER A 187 11.59 0.95 -10.44
CA SER A 187 11.43 -0.12 -11.43
C SER A 187 10.17 0.11 -12.25
N PHE A 188 10.25 -0.04 -13.57
CA PHE A 188 9.06 0.09 -14.42
C PHE A 188 7.97 -0.93 -14.07
N LYS A 189 8.35 -2.08 -13.48
CA LYS A 189 7.42 -3.09 -12.97
C LYS A 189 6.57 -2.58 -11.78
N GLN A 190 7.01 -1.50 -11.12
CA GLN A 190 6.29 -0.85 -10.01
C GLN A 190 5.48 0.36 -10.49
N THR A 191 5.03 0.33 -11.75
CA THR A 191 4.13 1.34 -12.33
C THR A 191 2.75 0.73 -12.57
N PHE A 192 1.71 1.40 -12.12
CA PHE A 192 0.36 0.83 -12.05
C PHE A 192 -0.61 1.62 -12.92
N TYR A 193 -1.54 0.92 -13.56
CA TYR A 193 -2.72 1.54 -14.14
C TYR A 193 -3.71 1.89 -13.03
N TRP A 194 -4.46 2.98 -13.19
CA TRP A 194 -5.62 3.22 -12.35
C TRP A 194 -6.82 2.40 -12.86
N THR A 195 -7.66 1.93 -11.94
CA THR A 195 -8.88 1.17 -12.25
C THR A 195 -10.05 1.73 -11.45
N ASP A 196 -11.27 1.38 -11.84
CA ASP A 196 -12.44 1.55 -10.98
C ASP A 196 -12.49 0.46 -9.88
N LYS A 197 -13.56 0.49 -9.08
CA LYS A 197 -13.84 -0.46 -7.98
C LYS A 197 -14.03 -1.91 -8.45
N ASP A 198 -14.38 -2.10 -9.72
CA ASP A 198 -14.64 -3.40 -10.34
C ASP A 198 -13.39 -3.90 -11.11
N ASN A 199 -12.26 -3.22 -10.91
CA ASN A 199 -10.95 -3.48 -11.53
C ASN A 199 -10.90 -3.22 -13.05
N ASN A 200 -11.81 -2.41 -13.60
CA ASN A 200 -11.74 -2.00 -15.00
C ASN A 200 -10.75 -0.84 -15.18
N ARG A 201 -9.85 -0.95 -16.17
CA ARG A 201 -8.79 0.03 -16.39
C ARG A 201 -9.31 1.37 -16.92
N LEU A 202 -8.83 2.45 -16.32
CA LEU A 202 -9.03 3.83 -16.77
C LEU A 202 -7.70 4.35 -17.33
N SER A 203 -7.29 3.85 -18.50
CA SER A 203 -5.93 4.06 -19.02
C SER A 203 -5.74 5.34 -19.82
N ASN A 204 -6.79 5.86 -20.46
CA ASN A 204 -6.69 7.05 -21.29
C ASN A 204 -6.61 8.29 -20.39
N ILE A 205 -5.62 9.16 -20.65
CA ILE A 205 -5.37 10.30 -19.77
C ILE A 205 -6.52 11.30 -19.80
N LEU A 206 -7.07 11.57 -20.98
CA LEU A 206 -8.13 12.57 -21.17
C LEU A 206 -9.53 11.99 -20.91
N ASN A 207 -9.69 10.68 -21.13
CA ASN A 207 -10.97 10.00 -20.95
C ASN A 207 -10.89 8.94 -19.85
N GLY A 208 -11.17 9.36 -18.61
CA GLY A 208 -11.20 8.49 -17.42
C GLY A 208 -10.15 8.86 -16.39
N PHE A 209 -8.85 8.71 -16.70
CA PHE A 209 -7.79 8.81 -15.69
C PHE A 209 -7.77 10.18 -15.00
N THR A 210 -7.78 11.29 -15.74
CA THR A 210 -7.67 12.63 -15.14
C THR A 210 -8.86 12.93 -14.23
N ALA A 211 -10.09 12.66 -14.67
CA ALA A 211 -11.28 12.91 -13.87
C ALA A 211 -11.42 11.99 -12.65
N ALA A 212 -10.88 10.76 -12.70
CA ALA A 212 -10.98 9.81 -11.61
C ALA A 212 -9.81 9.89 -10.60
N PHE A 213 -8.58 10.02 -11.10
CA PHE A 213 -7.36 9.94 -10.29
C PHE A 213 -6.73 11.31 -10.00
N LEU A 214 -6.81 12.26 -10.94
CA LEU A 214 -6.24 13.60 -10.79
C LEU A 214 -7.27 14.62 -10.28
N GLU A 215 -8.45 14.20 -9.83
CA GLU A 215 -9.38 15.09 -9.16
C GLU A 215 -8.72 15.64 -7.86
N PRO A 216 -8.80 16.96 -7.58
CA PRO A 216 -8.08 17.60 -6.48
C PRO A 216 -8.20 16.89 -5.12
N CYS A 217 -9.42 16.58 -4.68
CA CYS A 217 -9.65 15.88 -3.43
C CYS A 217 -9.08 14.47 -3.46
N HIS A 218 -9.29 13.72 -4.54
CA HIS A 218 -8.82 12.34 -4.69
C HIS A 218 -7.30 12.24 -4.69
N ILE A 219 -6.58 13.01 -5.52
CA ILE A 219 -5.11 12.95 -5.57
C ILE A 219 -4.51 13.39 -4.23
N SER A 220 -5.11 14.38 -3.58
CA SER A 220 -4.69 14.82 -2.26
C SER A 220 -4.93 13.74 -1.21
N LYS A 221 -6.05 13.01 -1.30
CA LYS A 221 -6.33 11.85 -0.43
C LYS A 221 -5.30 10.74 -0.65
N MET A 222 -4.95 10.45 -1.90
CA MET A 222 -3.89 9.49 -2.25
C MET A 222 -2.57 9.85 -1.59
N ILE A 223 -2.14 11.12 -1.70
CA ILE A 223 -0.90 11.61 -1.09
C ILE A 223 -0.97 11.58 0.44
N CYS A 224 -2.05 12.10 1.04
CA CYS A 224 -2.17 12.24 2.48
C CYS A 224 -2.35 10.89 3.20
N LYS A 225 -3.16 9.99 2.64
CA LYS A 225 -3.62 8.78 3.34
C LYS A 225 -3.15 7.47 2.72
N TYR A 226 -2.89 7.38 1.40
CA TYR A 226 -2.62 6.10 0.71
C TYR A 226 -1.20 5.93 0.16
N ILE A 227 -0.27 6.79 0.58
CA ILE A 227 1.16 6.51 0.48
C ILE A 227 1.64 5.92 1.81
N VAL A 228 2.31 4.78 1.74
CA VAL A 228 3.02 4.15 2.84
C VAL A 228 4.48 4.62 2.80
N LEU A 229 4.96 5.11 3.94
CA LEU A 229 6.36 5.43 4.15
C LEU A 229 7.00 4.20 4.78
N ASN A 230 7.65 3.36 3.96
CA ASN A 230 8.30 2.14 4.43
C ASN A 230 9.58 2.52 5.20
N GLU A 231 9.56 2.35 6.51
CA GLU A 231 10.68 2.73 7.39
C GLU A 231 11.88 1.78 7.25
N ALA A 232 11.62 0.51 6.95
CA ALA A 232 12.65 -0.51 6.82
C ALA A 232 13.61 -0.23 5.66
N GLU A 233 13.07 0.18 4.51
CA GLU A 233 13.79 0.44 3.26
C GLU A 233 13.97 1.94 2.95
N LYS A 234 13.29 2.82 3.70
CA LYS A 234 13.28 4.28 3.48
C LYS A 234 12.77 4.66 2.08
N ILE A 235 11.66 4.03 1.67
CA ILE A 235 11.02 4.26 0.36
C ILE A 235 9.55 4.64 0.50
N LEU A 236 9.01 5.30 -0.52
CA LEU A 236 7.58 5.57 -0.65
C LEU A 236 6.91 4.45 -1.45
N MET A 237 5.76 3.98 -0.99
CA MET A 237 4.92 3.01 -1.69
C MET A 237 3.50 3.58 -1.81
N VAL A 238 3.05 3.82 -3.04
CA VAL A 238 1.66 4.24 -3.29
C VAL A 238 0.78 2.99 -3.42
N LEU A 239 -0.40 3.00 -2.80
CA LEU A 239 -1.33 1.89 -2.94
C LEU A 239 -1.88 1.78 -4.37
N ARG A 240 -2.07 0.53 -4.78
CA ARG A 240 -2.73 0.14 -6.03
C ARG A 240 -4.24 0.36 -5.91
N PRO A 241 -4.99 0.46 -7.03
CA PRO A 241 -6.41 0.83 -6.98
C PRO A 241 -7.25 -0.14 -6.15
N TYR A 242 -7.09 -1.45 -6.33
CA TYR A 242 -7.80 -2.47 -5.57
C TYR A 242 -7.48 -2.43 -4.06
N GLN A 243 -6.28 -1.95 -3.68
CA GLN A 243 -5.91 -1.76 -2.27
C GLN A 243 -6.61 -0.52 -1.72
N TYR A 244 -6.62 0.58 -2.48
CA TYR A 244 -7.38 1.79 -2.14
C TYR A 244 -8.86 1.47 -1.91
N TYR A 245 -9.53 0.82 -2.86
CA TYR A 245 -10.95 0.47 -2.74
C TYR A 245 -11.23 -0.52 -1.61
N ALA A 246 -10.34 -1.48 -1.33
CA ALA A 246 -10.48 -2.34 -0.16
C ALA A 246 -10.42 -1.56 1.15
N VAL A 247 -9.47 -0.64 1.29
CA VAL A 247 -9.34 0.20 2.49
C VAL A 247 -10.54 1.13 2.65
N GLU A 248 -10.97 1.79 1.57
CA GLU A 248 -12.16 2.66 1.58
C GLU A 248 -13.42 1.90 1.98
N SER A 249 -13.59 0.67 1.49
CA SER A 249 -14.75 -0.16 1.83
C SER A 249 -14.75 -0.56 3.31
N ILE A 250 -13.58 -0.83 3.90
CA ILE A 250 -13.47 -1.08 5.34
C ILE A 250 -13.78 0.19 6.13
N ILE A 251 -13.22 1.34 5.75
CA ILE A 251 -13.46 2.62 6.43
C ILE A 251 -14.94 2.96 6.41
N ASP A 252 -15.60 2.85 5.25
CA ASP A 252 -17.04 3.05 5.12
C ASP A 252 -17.82 2.12 6.06
N LYS A 253 -17.47 0.83 6.08
CA LYS A 253 -18.10 -0.16 6.96
C LYS A 253 -17.92 0.16 8.44
N VAL A 254 -16.74 0.65 8.83
CA VAL A 254 -16.43 1.08 10.21
C VAL A 254 -17.21 2.33 10.59
N VAL A 255 -17.32 3.30 9.68
CA VAL A 255 -18.00 4.58 9.98
C VAL A 255 -19.51 4.40 10.04
N ASN A 256 -20.08 3.71 9.05
CA ASN A 256 -21.51 3.70 8.76
C ASN A 256 -22.25 2.42 9.20
N SER A 257 -21.58 1.47 9.85
CA SER A 257 -22.16 0.17 10.22
C SER A 257 -21.49 -0.44 11.45
N THR A 258 -22.13 -1.46 12.05
CA THR A 258 -21.58 -2.34 13.11
C THR A 258 -21.22 -3.75 12.60
N HIS A 259 -21.53 -4.05 11.34
CA HIS A 259 -21.25 -5.34 10.71
C HIS A 259 -19.76 -5.50 10.35
N ASN A 260 -19.32 -6.74 10.42
CA ASN A 260 -18.00 -7.20 9.98
C ASN A 260 -17.88 -7.20 8.44
N GLY A 261 -16.67 -7.46 7.92
CA GLY A 261 -16.48 -7.80 6.50
C GLY A 261 -15.15 -8.48 6.22
N TYR A 262 -14.94 -8.96 4.99
CA TYR A 262 -13.63 -9.47 4.56
C TYR A 262 -13.22 -8.96 3.18
N ILE A 263 -11.90 -8.98 2.95
CA ILE A 263 -11.25 -8.63 1.69
C ILE A 263 -10.69 -9.90 1.07
N TRP A 264 -11.10 -10.17 -0.18
CA TRP A 264 -10.59 -11.29 -0.95
C TRP A 264 -9.56 -10.82 -1.97
N HIS A 265 -8.30 -10.86 -1.60
CA HIS A 265 -7.20 -10.41 -2.45
C HIS A 265 -6.22 -11.57 -2.64
N THR A 266 -5.83 -11.88 -3.88
CA THR A 266 -4.95 -13.04 -4.14
C THR A 266 -3.60 -12.98 -3.41
N THR A 267 -2.95 -14.12 -3.20
CA THR A 267 -1.62 -14.19 -2.55
C THR A 267 -0.58 -13.40 -3.36
N GLY A 268 0.28 -12.64 -2.67
CA GLY A 268 1.27 -11.77 -3.31
C GLY A 268 0.73 -10.44 -3.84
N SER A 269 -0.57 -10.14 -3.66
CA SER A 269 -1.14 -8.84 -4.08
C SER A 269 -0.85 -7.68 -3.13
N GLY A 270 -0.21 -7.92 -1.99
CA GLY A 270 0.10 -6.91 -0.98
C GLY A 270 -0.98 -6.74 0.11
N LYS A 271 -1.57 -7.84 0.59
CA LYS A 271 -2.58 -7.83 1.66
C LYS A 271 -2.07 -7.21 2.96
N THR A 272 -0.92 -7.64 3.46
CA THR A 272 -0.28 -7.12 4.68
C THR A 272 -0.10 -5.61 4.65
N LEU A 273 0.39 -5.06 3.53
CA LEU A 273 0.51 -3.61 3.34
C LEU A 273 -0.85 -2.91 3.40
N THR A 274 -1.86 -3.50 2.76
CA THR A 274 -3.21 -2.95 2.66
C THR A 274 -3.91 -2.96 4.02
N SER A 275 -3.85 -4.07 4.74
CA SER A 275 -4.48 -4.29 6.03
C SER A 275 -3.81 -3.46 7.13
N PHE A 276 -2.49 -3.33 7.11
CA PHE A 276 -1.77 -2.43 8.01
C PHE A 276 -2.13 -0.97 7.75
N LYS A 277 -2.19 -0.56 6.46
CA LYS A 277 -2.58 0.81 6.11
C LYS A 277 -4.02 1.14 6.48
N ALA A 278 -4.96 0.20 6.31
CA ALA A 278 -6.32 0.33 6.82
C ALA A 278 -6.31 0.59 8.33
N SER A 279 -5.51 -0.18 9.08
CA SER A 279 -5.41 -0.04 10.54
C SER A 279 -4.94 1.35 10.96
N GLN A 280 -3.93 1.90 10.26
CA GLN A 280 -3.41 3.25 10.52
C GLN A 280 -4.43 4.36 10.23
N ILE A 281 -5.33 4.16 9.26
CA ILE A 281 -6.38 5.14 8.98
C ILE A 281 -7.52 5.01 9.99
N ILE A 282 -7.93 3.79 10.31
CA ILE A 282 -9.04 3.52 11.23
C ILE A 282 -8.74 3.99 12.65
N MET A 283 -7.49 3.89 13.12
CA MET A 283 -7.10 4.39 14.44
C MET A 283 -7.26 5.92 14.59
N GLN A 284 -7.37 6.66 13.49
CA GLN A 284 -7.60 8.11 13.50
C GLN A 284 -9.09 8.48 13.52
N ILE A 285 -10.00 7.51 13.42
CA ILE A 285 -11.43 7.75 13.42
C ILE A 285 -11.89 7.99 14.88
N PRO A 286 -12.48 9.16 15.22
CA PRO A 286 -12.79 9.51 16.62
C PRO A 286 -13.68 8.52 17.38
N GLN A 287 -14.53 7.77 16.67
CA GLN A 287 -15.43 6.78 17.27
C GLN A 287 -14.74 5.44 17.59
N VAL A 288 -13.49 5.23 17.21
CA VAL A 288 -12.75 3.98 17.45
C VAL A 288 -11.78 4.19 18.61
N ASP A 289 -11.95 3.42 19.70
CA ASP A 289 -11.05 3.50 20.85
C ASP A 289 -9.69 2.85 20.54
N LYS A 290 -9.71 1.66 19.94
CA LYS A 290 -8.49 0.89 19.60
C LYS A 290 -8.66 0.08 18.32
N VAL A 291 -7.56 -0.06 17.59
CA VAL A 291 -7.41 -0.98 16.46
C VAL A 291 -6.43 -2.07 16.84
N VAL A 292 -6.79 -3.33 16.61
CA VAL A 292 -5.95 -4.50 16.88
C VAL A 292 -5.65 -5.18 15.55
N PHE A 293 -4.41 -4.99 15.08
CA PHE A 293 -3.88 -5.66 13.91
C PHE A 293 -3.30 -7.02 14.32
N VAL A 294 -3.90 -8.09 13.80
CA VAL A 294 -3.60 -9.47 14.19
C VAL A 294 -2.98 -10.19 13.00
N VAL A 295 -1.80 -10.78 13.24
CA VAL A 295 -1.05 -11.55 12.25
C VAL A 295 -0.83 -12.99 12.73
N ASP A 296 -0.68 -13.93 11.80
CA ASP A 296 -0.13 -15.24 12.12
C ASP A 296 1.39 -15.16 12.23
N ARG A 297 1.95 -15.80 13.25
CA ARG A 297 3.39 -15.84 13.48
C ARG A 297 4.13 -16.56 12.35
N LYS A 298 3.48 -17.49 11.64
CA LYS A 298 4.08 -18.19 10.48
C LYS A 298 4.29 -17.28 9.27
N ASP A 299 3.50 -16.22 9.17
CA ASP A 299 3.50 -15.29 8.04
C ASP A 299 4.37 -14.05 8.31
N LEU A 300 4.99 -13.98 9.49
CA LEU A 300 5.87 -12.89 9.89
C LEU A 300 7.31 -13.14 9.41
N ASP A 301 7.69 -12.47 8.33
CA ASP A 301 9.08 -12.37 7.92
C ASP A 301 9.85 -11.27 8.69
N TYR A 302 11.16 -11.21 8.47
CA TYR A 302 12.04 -10.23 9.11
C TYR A 302 11.66 -8.78 8.75
N GLN A 303 11.25 -8.53 7.50
CA GLN A 303 10.94 -7.20 7.00
C GLN A 303 9.65 -6.65 7.64
N THR A 304 8.62 -7.48 7.69
CA THR A 304 7.33 -7.22 8.32
C THR A 304 7.50 -6.98 9.82
N THR A 305 8.35 -7.78 10.48
CA THR A 305 8.70 -7.59 11.90
C THR A 305 9.38 -6.24 12.14
N LYS A 306 10.33 -5.85 11.27
CA LYS A 306 11.06 -4.58 11.37
C LYS A 306 10.12 -3.39 11.17
N GLU A 307 9.24 -3.47 10.18
CA GLU A 307 8.27 -2.42 9.89
C GLU A 307 7.31 -2.22 11.07
N PHE A 308 6.75 -3.29 11.62
CA PHE A 308 5.86 -3.20 12.79
C PHE A 308 6.56 -2.68 14.05
N ASN A 309 7.81 -3.11 14.28
CA ASN A 309 8.60 -2.60 15.40
C ASN A 309 9.05 -1.14 15.22
N SER A 310 9.14 -0.65 13.99
CA SER A 310 9.39 0.79 13.73
C SER A 310 8.19 1.64 14.16
N PHE A 311 6.97 1.10 14.02
CA PHE A 311 5.73 1.75 14.42
C PHE A 311 5.48 1.63 15.93
N SER A 312 5.65 0.43 16.50
CA SER A 312 5.47 0.17 17.92
C SER A 312 6.54 -0.80 18.41
N LYS A 313 7.56 -0.27 19.09
CA LYS A 313 8.71 -1.04 19.56
C LYS A 313 8.25 -2.17 20.49
N GLY A 314 8.59 -3.42 20.16
CA GLY A 314 8.26 -4.60 20.95
C GLY A 314 6.81 -5.07 20.80
N SER A 315 6.07 -4.57 19.79
CA SER A 315 4.70 -5.01 19.51
C SER A 315 4.66 -6.44 18.93
N VAL A 316 5.65 -6.78 18.12
CA VAL A 316 5.75 -8.08 17.46
C VAL A 316 7.11 -8.72 17.73
N ASP A 317 7.08 -9.85 18.42
CA ASP A 317 8.24 -10.70 18.67
C ASP A 317 7.81 -12.18 18.67
N GLY A 318 8.79 -13.08 18.53
CA GLY A 318 8.58 -14.53 18.54
C GLY A 318 8.41 -15.14 19.93
N THR A 319 8.06 -14.38 20.96
CA THR A 319 7.80 -14.93 22.30
C THR A 319 6.30 -15.02 22.56
N ASP A 320 5.89 -15.80 23.56
CA ASP A 320 4.49 -15.81 24.03
C ASP A 320 4.25 -14.76 25.14
N ASN A 321 5.20 -13.85 25.36
CA ASN A 321 5.10 -12.84 26.40
C ASN A 321 3.98 -11.84 26.08
N THR A 322 2.88 -11.98 26.82
CA THR A 322 1.64 -11.24 26.62
C THR A 322 1.55 -9.99 27.52
N ARG A 323 2.52 -9.76 28.42
CA ARG A 323 2.51 -8.60 29.34
C ARG A 323 2.54 -7.26 28.61
N ALA A 324 3.33 -7.15 27.54
CA ALA A 324 3.41 -5.95 26.72
C ALA A 324 2.07 -5.66 26.02
N LEU A 325 1.43 -6.69 25.46
CA LEU A 325 0.12 -6.58 24.82
C LEU A 325 -0.95 -6.07 25.80
N VAL A 326 -1.04 -6.67 26.99
CA VAL A 326 -2.03 -6.27 28.00
C VAL A 326 -1.76 -4.84 28.50
N LYS A 327 -0.49 -4.42 28.56
CA LYS A 327 -0.14 -3.03 28.88
C LYS A 327 -0.66 -2.07 27.79
N GLN A 328 -0.46 -2.39 26.51
CA GLN A 328 -0.94 -1.57 25.38
C GLN A 328 -2.48 -1.49 25.32
N PHE A 329 -3.18 -2.55 25.74
CA PHE A 329 -4.63 -2.48 25.92
C PHE A 329 -5.04 -1.55 27.07
N ALA A 330 -4.22 -1.41 28.11
CA ALA A 330 -4.53 -0.61 29.29
C ALA A 330 -4.08 0.86 29.21
N ASP A 331 -3.22 1.23 28.24
CA ASP A 331 -2.74 2.60 28.03
C ASP A 331 -3.38 3.29 26.80
N ASP A 332 -2.87 4.46 26.40
CA ASP A 332 -3.41 5.27 25.31
C ASP A 332 -3.03 4.78 23.89
N THR A 333 -2.41 3.60 23.78
CA THR A 333 -2.03 3.03 22.47
C THR A 333 -3.27 2.77 21.61
N SER A 334 -3.44 3.52 20.52
CA SER A 334 -4.62 3.39 19.65
C SER A 334 -4.50 2.29 18.60
N LEU A 335 -3.28 1.91 18.19
CA LEU A 335 -3.02 0.79 17.27
C LEU A 335 -2.09 -0.24 17.92
N ILE A 336 -2.63 -1.45 18.11
CA ILE A 336 -1.97 -2.59 18.71
C ILE A 336 -1.65 -3.60 17.61
N VAL A 337 -0.39 -3.99 17.49
CA VAL A 337 0.05 -5.03 16.55
C VAL A 337 0.40 -6.27 17.37
N THR A 338 -0.19 -7.42 17.05
CA THR A 338 0.03 -8.64 17.83
C THR A 338 -0.21 -9.92 17.05
N THR A 339 0.19 -11.05 17.61
CA THR A 339 -0.12 -12.37 17.05
C THR A 339 -1.44 -12.90 17.60
N ILE A 340 -2.10 -13.77 16.83
CA ILE A 340 -3.35 -14.41 17.26
C ILE A 340 -3.19 -15.19 18.58
N GLN A 341 -2.03 -15.81 18.82
CA GLN A 341 -1.74 -16.58 20.03
C GLN A 341 -1.61 -15.68 21.28
N LYS A 342 -0.93 -14.53 21.16
CA LYS A 342 -0.83 -13.55 22.26
C LYS A 342 -2.18 -12.95 22.59
N LEU A 343 -2.98 -12.63 21.57
CA LEU A 343 -4.33 -12.12 21.77
C LEU A 343 -5.22 -13.14 22.50
N ASN A 344 -5.20 -14.41 22.08
CA ASN A 344 -5.92 -15.49 22.76
C ASN A 344 -5.52 -15.61 24.24
N THR A 345 -4.22 -15.52 24.52
CA THR A 345 -3.69 -15.57 25.89
C THR A 345 -4.16 -14.38 26.73
N ALA A 346 -4.21 -13.17 26.14
CA ALA A 346 -4.64 -11.95 26.84
C ALA A 346 -6.10 -12.03 27.31
N ILE A 347 -6.98 -12.64 26.51
CA ILE A 347 -8.42 -12.74 26.80
C ILE A 347 -8.82 -14.03 27.54
N SER A 348 -7.89 -14.96 27.78
CA SER A 348 -8.19 -16.26 28.42
C SER A 348 -7.48 -16.45 29.76
N ASN A 349 -6.33 -15.79 29.98
CA ASN A 349 -5.55 -15.98 31.21
C ASN A 349 -6.11 -15.14 32.37
N LYS A 350 -6.49 -15.80 33.46
CA LYS A 350 -7.06 -15.18 34.68
C LYS A 350 -6.23 -14.00 35.22
N ASN A 351 -4.90 -14.05 35.07
CA ASN A 351 -4.00 -12.99 35.55
C ASN A 351 -4.12 -11.68 34.74
N TYR A 352 -4.68 -11.73 33.53
CA TYR A 352 -4.84 -10.57 32.65
C TYR A 352 -6.29 -10.09 32.53
N LEU A 353 -7.28 -10.94 32.84
CA LEU A 353 -8.70 -10.62 32.68
C LEU A 353 -9.12 -9.33 33.37
N SER A 354 -8.68 -9.10 34.62
CA SER A 354 -9.02 -7.88 35.37
C SER A 354 -8.57 -6.58 34.69
N ARG A 355 -7.48 -6.62 33.92
CA ARG A 355 -6.99 -5.47 33.13
C ARG A 355 -7.74 -5.34 31.81
N MET A 356 -8.00 -6.47 31.16
CA MET A 356 -8.69 -6.53 29.87
C MET A 356 -10.19 -6.23 29.98
N GLU A 357 -10.82 -6.48 31.12
CA GLU A 357 -12.25 -6.22 31.36
C GLU A 357 -12.62 -4.75 31.14
N ARG A 358 -11.71 -3.81 31.45
CA ARG A 358 -11.91 -2.38 31.19
C ARG A 358 -12.08 -2.06 29.70
N MET A 359 -11.60 -2.94 28.82
CA MET A 359 -11.66 -2.79 27.37
C MET A 359 -12.86 -3.51 26.74
N ARG A 360 -13.65 -4.28 27.52
CA ARG A 360 -14.74 -5.10 27.02
C ARG A 360 -15.78 -4.30 26.23
N ASP A 361 -16.16 -3.12 26.72
CA ASP A 361 -17.22 -2.29 26.13
C ASP A 361 -16.69 -1.18 25.20
N LYS A 362 -15.36 -1.07 25.07
CA LYS A 362 -14.72 -0.11 24.17
C LYS A 362 -14.94 -0.50 22.71
N ARG A 363 -15.00 0.48 21.81
CA ARG A 363 -15.15 0.25 20.37
C ARG A 363 -13.82 -0.19 19.78
N ILE A 364 -13.68 -1.49 19.55
CA ILE A 364 -12.42 -2.09 19.09
C ILE A 364 -12.60 -2.67 17.69
N VAL A 365 -11.74 -2.27 16.77
CA VAL A 365 -11.69 -2.82 15.41
C VAL A 365 -10.53 -3.81 15.30
N PHE A 366 -10.82 -5.05 14.95
CA PHE A 366 -9.82 -6.08 14.70
C PHE A 366 -9.62 -6.23 13.19
N ILE A 367 -8.35 -6.20 12.76
CA ILE A 367 -7.96 -6.44 11.38
C ILE A 367 -7.01 -7.63 11.38
N PHE A 368 -7.42 -8.70 10.71
CA PHE A 368 -6.67 -9.94 10.63
C PHE A 368 -6.03 -10.07 9.26
N ASP A 369 -4.71 -10.16 9.24
CA ASP A 369 -3.96 -10.45 8.03
C ASP A 369 -3.87 -11.96 7.81
N GLU A 370 -3.94 -12.38 6.55
CA GLU A 370 -3.88 -13.78 6.11
C GLU A 370 -4.69 -14.75 7.00
N CYS A 371 -6.02 -14.59 6.99
CA CYS A 371 -6.91 -15.44 7.77
C CYS A 371 -6.88 -16.90 7.27
N HIS A 372 -6.11 -17.76 7.95
CA HIS A 372 -5.98 -19.18 7.64
C HIS A 372 -7.05 -20.06 8.32
N ARG A 373 -7.30 -21.22 7.72
CA ARG A 373 -8.36 -22.17 8.11
C ARG A 373 -8.18 -22.80 9.51
N SER A 374 -6.95 -22.96 9.98
CA SER A 374 -6.65 -23.88 11.10
C SER A 374 -6.63 -23.25 12.50
N GLN A 375 -6.42 -21.94 12.62
CA GLN A 375 -6.26 -21.26 13.92
C GLN A 375 -7.42 -20.34 14.30
N PHE A 376 -8.31 -20.08 13.35
CA PHE A 376 -9.22 -18.94 13.48
C PHE A 376 -10.50 -19.26 14.24
N GLY A 377 -11.02 -20.50 14.16
CA GLY A 377 -12.36 -20.83 14.67
C GLY A 377 -12.57 -20.56 16.16
N GLU A 378 -11.67 -21.07 17.01
CA GLU A 378 -11.83 -20.96 18.46
C GLU A 378 -11.49 -19.56 18.98
N THR A 379 -10.33 -19.01 18.59
CA THR A 379 -9.90 -17.68 19.02
C THR A 379 -10.89 -16.60 18.57
N HIS A 380 -11.47 -16.71 17.38
CA HIS A 380 -12.51 -15.80 16.91
C HIS A 380 -13.74 -15.83 17.81
N ASN A 381 -14.24 -17.01 18.21
CA ASN A 381 -15.38 -17.11 19.12
C ASN A 381 -15.06 -16.50 20.49
N ARG A 382 -13.84 -16.71 21.01
CA ARG A 382 -13.40 -16.12 22.28
C ARG A 382 -13.34 -14.60 22.20
N ILE A 383 -12.85 -14.03 21.10
CA ILE A 383 -12.86 -12.56 20.88
C ILE A 383 -14.30 -12.04 20.88
N LYS A 384 -15.21 -12.71 20.16
CA LYS A 384 -16.63 -12.30 20.11
C LYS A 384 -17.34 -12.42 21.46
N ALA A 385 -16.95 -13.41 22.26
CA ALA A 385 -17.49 -13.58 23.61
C ALA A 385 -16.92 -12.59 24.62
N PHE A 386 -15.66 -12.14 24.42
CA PHE A 386 -14.98 -11.28 25.38
C PHE A 386 -15.28 -9.79 25.19
N PHE A 387 -15.36 -9.31 23.95
CA PHE A 387 -15.59 -7.89 23.61
C PHE A 387 -17.03 -7.67 23.15
N ASN A 388 -17.72 -6.68 23.73
CA ASN A 388 -19.13 -6.41 23.41
C ASN A 388 -19.30 -5.48 22.20
N ASN A 389 -18.31 -4.60 21.93
CA ASN A 389 -18.36 -3.61 20.86
C ASN A 389 -17.19 -3.80 19.88
N HIS A 390 -17.13 -4.98 19.27
CA HIS A 390 -16.09 -5.34 18.31
C HIS A 390 -16.57 -5.19 16.86
N GLN A 391 -15.63 -4.93 15.94
CA GLN A 391 -15.79 -5.23 14.51
C GLN A 391 -14.60 -6.02 14.01
N LEU A 392 -14.85 -7.03 13.19
CA LEU A 392 -13.82 -7.97 12.72
C LEU A 392 -13.69 -7.87 11.20
N PHE A 393 -12.48 -7.57 10.72
CA PHE A 393 -12.15 -7.53 9.30
C PHE A 393 -11.06 -8.54 8.98
N GLY A 394 -11.30 -9.38 7.97
CA GLY A 394 -10.35 -10.41 7.55
C GLY A 394 -9.80 -10.16 6.16
N PHE A 395 -8.49 -10.34 5.97
CA PHE A 395 -7.85 -10.40 4.66
C PHE A 395 -7.49 -11.84 4.34
N THR A 396 -7.84 -12.32 3.14
CA THR A 396 -7.51 -13.69 2.72
C THR A 396 -7.32 -13.81 1.22
N GLY A 397 -6.37 -14.64 0.80
CA GLY A 397 -6.23 -15.07 -0.60
C GLY A 397 -7.06 -16.29 -0.96
N THR A 398 -7.52 -17.05 0.03
CA THR A 398 -8.13 -18.37 -0.13
C THR A 398 -9.40 -18.49 0.73
N PRO A 399 -10.44 -17.70 0.41
CA PRO A 399 -11.69 -17.75 1.16
C PRO A 399 -12.28 -19.16 1.20
N ILE A 400 -12.92 -19.46 2.32
CA ILE A 400 -13.64 -20.70 2.55
C ILE A 400 -15.09 -20.47 2.12
N PHE A 401 -15.49 -21.16 1.06
CA PHE A 401 -16.85 -21.26 0.56
C PHE A 401 -17.49 -22.58 1.01
N ALA A 402 -18.80 -22.72 0.84
CA ALA A 402 -19.50 -23.97 1.18
C ALA A 402 -18.88 -25.19 0.49
N ASP A 403 -18.45 -25.03 -0.77
CA ASP A 403 -17.91 -26.09 -1.61
C ASP A 403 -16.53 -26.60 -1.17
N ASN A 404 -15.70 -25.73 -0.58
CA ASN A 404 -14.32 -26.05 -0.17
C ASN A 404 -14.15 -26.11 1.36
N ALA A 405 -15.25 -26.04 2.12
CA ALA A 405 -15.25 -26.14 3.57
C ALA A 405 -15.03 -27.60 4.00
N ILE A 406 -13.85 -27.86 4.58
CA ILE A 406 -13.52 -29.12 5.24
C ILE A 406 -14.13 -29.07 6.64
N LYS A 407 -14.82 -30.15 7.04
CA LYS A 407 -15.42 -30.27 8.38
C LYS A 407 -14.29 -30.40 9.41
N ASN A 408 -14.25 -29.51 10.40
CA ASN A 408 -13.40 -29.66 11.59
C ASN A 408 -14.27 -29.94 12.83
N GLU A 409 -13.65 -30.08 14.01
CA GLU A 409 -14.35 -30.32 15.29
C GLU A 409 -15.40 -29.24 15.63
N LEU A 410 -15.31 -28.04 15.04
CA LEU A 410 -16.21 -26.90 15.22
C LEU A 410 -17.21 -26.71 14.05
N GLY A 411 -17.26 -27.67 13.10
CA GLY A 411 -18.14 -27.67 11.93
C GLY A 411 -17.51 -27.16 10.63
N LYS A 412 -18.31 -27.07 9.56
CA LYS A 412 -17.93 -26.35 8.33
C LYS A 412 -18.21 -24.87 8.57
N ARG A 413 -17.19 -24.00 8.53
CA ARG A 413 -17.38 -22.55 8.63
C ARG A 413 -16.85 -21.84 7.40
N THR A 414 -17.69 -21.02 6.77
CA THR A 414 -17.28 -20.20 5.63
C THR A 414 -16.62 -18.90 6.09
N THR A 415 -15.79 -18.30 5.24
CA THR A 415 -15.23 -16.96 5.52
C THR A 415 -16.34 -15.94 5.73
N LYS A 416 -17.46 -16.09 4.99
CA LYS A 416 -18.64 -15.25 5.15
C LYS A 416 -19.30 -15.39 6.52
N GLU A 417 -19.35 -16.60 7.10
CA GLU A 417 -19.89 -16.79 8.45
C GLU A 417 -18.99 -16.20 9.55
N LEU A 418 -17.68 -16.22 9.35
CA LEU A 418 -16.72 -15.65 10.30
C LEU A 418 -16.73 -14.12 10.24
N PHE A 419 -16.69 -13.56 9.03
CA PHE A 419 -16.42 -12.13 8.83
C PHE A 419 -17.57 -11.35 8.20
N GLY A 420 -18.66 -11.98 7.76
CA GLY A 420 -19.71 -11.28 7.01
C GLY A 420 -19.36 -11.11 5.53
N ASP A 421 -19.86 -10.04 4.91
CA ASP A 421 -19.80 -9.90 3.45
C ASP A 421 -18.39 -9.62 2.90
N CYS A 422 -18.17 -10.03 1.65
CA CYS A 422 -16.97 -9.66 0.91
C CYS A 422 -17.09 -8.19 0.51
N LEU A 423 -16.24 -7.33 1.08
CA LEU A 423 -16.28 -5.89 0.83
C LEU A 423 -15.60 -5.51 -0.48
N HIS A 424 -14.53 -6.24 -0.85
CA HIS A 424 -13.81 -6.05 -2.10
C HIS A 424 -13.10 -7.33 -2.51
N LYS A 425 -12.99 -7.57 -3.82
CA LYS A 425 -12.25 -8.71 -4.39
C LYS A 425 -11.24 -8.29 -5.46
N TYR A 426 -10.11 -8.98 -5.47
CA TYR A 426 -9.06 -8.86 -6.49
C TYR A 426 -8.41 -10.24 -6.64
N VAL A 427 -8.85 -10.98 -7.65
CA VAL A 427 -8.56 -12.41 -7.78
C VAL A 427 -7.30 -12.64 -8.63
N ILE A 428 -6.85 -13.89 -8.71
CA ILE A 428 -5.62 -14.23 -9.42
C ILE A 428 -5.68 -13.88 -10.92
N THR A 429 -6.86 -13.96 -11.55
CA THR A 429 -7.04 -13.57 -12.95
C THR A 429 -6.76 -12.09 -13.16
N ASP A 430 -7.27 -11.24 -12.28
CA ASP A 430 -7.02 -9.79 -12.31
C ASP A 430 -5.53 -9.51 -12.11
N ALA A 431 -4.93 -10.17 -11.11
CA ALA A 431 -3.52 -9.99 -10.77
C ALA A 431 -2.55 -10.38 -11.89
N ILE A 432 -2.85 -11.45 -12.63
CA ILE A 432 -2.08 -11.88 -13.80
C ILE A 432 -2.30 -10.91 -14.96
N ASN A 433 -3.54 -10.50 -15.22
CA ASN A 433 -3.87 -9.57 -16.31
C ASN A 433 -3.18 -8.21 -16.13
N ASP A 434 -3.08 -7.75 -14.87
CA ASP A 434 -2.39 -6.52 -14.49
C ASP A 434 -0.88 -6.65 -14.36
N GLN A 435 -0.33 -7.85 -14.55
CA GLN A 435 1.10 -8.15 -14.37
C GLN A 435 1.62 -7.80 -12.96
N ASN A 436 0.71 -7.78 -11.99
CA ASN A 436 1.01 -7.53 -10.57
C ASN A 436 1.48 -8.81 -9.85
N VAL A 437 1.14 -9.98 -10.40
CA VAL A 437 1.56 -11.31 -9.92
C VAL A 437 2.01 -12.16 -11.12
N LEU A 438 3.00 -13.03 -10.90
CA LEU A 438 3.52 -13.95 -11.93
C LEU A 438 2.58 -15.13 -12.18
N LYS A 439 2.61 -15.66 -13.40
CA LYS A 439 1.89 -16.89 -13.76
C LYS A 439 2.56 -18.12 -13.16
N PHE A 440 1.80 -19.22 -13.02
CA PHE A 440 2.33 -20.51 -12.63
C PHE A 440 2.70 -21.36 -13.85
N ALA A 441 3.86 -22.01 -13.78
CA ALA A 441 4.26 -23.09 -14.69
C ALA A 441 4.31 -24.39 -13.88
N VAL A 442 3.22 -25.16 -13.89
CA VAL A 442 3.09 -26.39 -13.11
C VAL A 442 3.50 -27.59 -13.97
N GLU A 443 4.56 -28.27 -13.55
CA GLU A 443 5.07 -29.49 -14.18
C GLU A 443 5.00 -30.65 -13.19
N TYR A 444 4.40 -31.78 -13.61
CA TYR A 444 4.38 -33.00 -12.81
C TYR A 444 5.55 -33.90 -13.20
N VAL A 445 6.51 -34.06 -12.29
CA VAL A 445 7.70 -34.91 -12.47
C VAL A 445 7.47 -36.25 -11.77
N GLY A 446 7.72 -37.36 -12.46
CA GLY A 446 7.65 -38.70 -11.86
C GLY A 446 6.27 -39.37 -11.90
N ARG A 447 5.48 -39.17 -12.97
CA ARG A 447 4.27 -39.98 -13.19
C ARG A 447 4.66 -41.45 -13.37
N TYR A 448 4.20 -42.33 -12.48
CA TYR A 448 4.29 -43.77 -12.68
C TYR A 448 3.25 -44.20 -13.73
N LYS A 449 3.69 -44.87 -14.80
CA LYS A 449 2.82 -45.74 -15.59
C LYS A 449 3.10 -47.17 -15.14
N ARG A 450 2.05 -47.89 -14.70
CA ARG A 450 2.10 -49.32 -14.39
C ARG A 450 2.58 -50.04 -15.65
N LYS A 451 3.61 -50.89 -15.55
CA LYS A 451 3.98 -51.81 -16.63
C LYS A 451 2.90 -52.88 -16.68
N GLU A 452 2.18 -52.97 -17.79
CA GLU A 452 1.26 -54.08 -18.08
C GLU A 452 2.07 -55.38 -18.22
N SER A 453 1.85 -56.34 -17.32
CA SER A 453 2.22 -57.74 -17.55
C SER A 453 1.10 -58.67 -17.06
N SER A 454 0.22 -58.99 -18.00
CA SER A 454 -0.38 -60.30 -18.35
C SER A 454 -0.92 -61.31 -17.33
N THR A 455 -1.23 -60.96 -16.08
CA THR A 455 -2.15 -61.79 -15.27
C THR A 455 -3.00 -60.91 -14.37
N GLU A 456 -4.29 -60.88 -14.68
CA GLU A 456 -5.32 -60.03 -14.10
C GLU A 456 -5.55 -60.32 -12.61
N MET A 457 -5.60 -59.24 -11.81
CA MET A 457 -6.57 -59.06 -10.74
C MET A 457 -6.83 -57.56 -10.66
N ASP A 458 -8.07 -57.17 -10.97
CA ASP A 458 -8.59 -55.84 -10.68
C ASP A 458 -8.58 -55.64 -9.17
N ILE A 459 -7.86 -54.61 -8.74
CA ILE A 459 -8.04 -53.99 -7.44
C ILE A 459 -8.32 -52.52 -7.76
N ASP A 460 -9.60 -52.19 -7.85
CA ASP A 460 -10.07 -50.90 -7.36
C ASP A 460 -9.73 -50.90 -5.87
N GLU A 461 -8.77 -50.07 -5.44
CA GLU A 461 -8.76 -49.41 -4.12
C GLU A 461 -7.46 -48.66 -3.85
N GLU A 462 -7.65 -47.48 -3.27
CA GLU A 462 -6.70 -46.44 -2.87
C GLU A 462 -5.65 -46.86 -1.82
N ASP A 463 -5.29 -48.14 -1.68
CA ASP A 463 -4.65 -48.64 -0.45
C ASP A 463 -3.39 -49.51 -0.67
N THR A 464 -2.64 -49.30 -1.76
CA THR A 464 -1.28 -49.86 -1.84
C THR A 464 -0.33 -48.95 -1.06
N ASP A 465 0.12 -49.40 0.11
CA ASP A 465 1.03 -48.75 1.08
C ASP A 465 1.76 -47.51 0.52
N THR A 466 1.01 -46.40 0.49
CA THR A 466 1.45 -45.17 -0.17
C THR A 466 2.68 -44.62 0.51
N ARG A 467 2.88 -44.95 1.78
CA ARG A 467 4.02 -44.50 2.57
C ARG A 467 5.29 -45.22 2.17
N GLU A 468 5.30 -46.56 2.08
CA GLU A 468 6.48 -47.31 1.66
C GLU A 468 6.92 -46.92 0.24
N LEU A 469 5.97 -46.73 -0.69
CA LEU A 469 6.26 -46.28 -2.04
C LEU A 469 6.76 -44.83 -2.09
N MET A 470 6.16 -43.91 -1.32
CA MET A 470 6.55 -42.50 -1.27
C MET A 470 7.91 -42.30 -0.57
N GLU A 471 8.21 -43.10 0.45
CA GLU A 471 9.43 -43.07 1.26
C GLU A 471 10.53 -44.00 0.72
N SER A 472 10.27 -44.76 -0.36
CA SER A 472 11.25 -45.64 -0.99
C SER A 472 12.57 -44.91 -1.31
N PRO A 473 13.73 -45.38 -0.82
CA PRO A 473 15.02 -44.72 -1.03
C PRO A 473 15.31 -44.46 -2.51
N LYS A 474 15.02 -45.44 -3.38
CA LYS A 474 15.21 -45.34 -4.83
C LYS A 474 14.36 -44.24 -5.48
N ARG A 475 13.16 -43.97 -4.94
CA ARG A 475 12.29 -42.89 -5.40
C ARG A 475 12.86 -41.55 -4.96
N LEU A 476 13.24 -41.43 -3.69
CA LEU A 476 13.82 -40.21 -3.12
C LEU A 476 15.14 -39.84 -3.82
N GLU A 477 16.04 -40.80 -4.05
CA GLU A 477 17.29 -40.60 -4.81
C GLU A 477 17.02 -40.03 -6.20
N ARG A 478 16.07 -40.58 -6.95
CA ARG A 478 15.71 -40.06 -8.27
C ARG A 478 15.16 -38.63 -8.24
N PHE A 479 14.39 -38.28 -7.21
CA PHE A 479 13.93 -36.89 -7.04
C PHE A 479 15.09 -35.96 -6.68
N VAL A 480 16.01 -36.40 -5.81
CA VAL A 480 17.21 -35.65 -5.46
C VAL A 480 18.08 -35.43 -6.70
N ASP A 481 18.37 -36.47 -7.48
CA ASP A 481 19.14 -36.37 -8.72
C ASP A 481 18.47 -35.42 -9.72
N TYR A 482 17.15 -35.51 -9.87
CA TYR A 482 16.39 -34.60 -10.73
C TYR A 482 16.51 -33.14 -10.24
N ILE A 483 16.37 -32.89 -8.94
CA ILE A 483 16.51 -31.56 -8.36
C ILE A 483 17.92 -31.04 -8.62
N ILE A 484 18.96 -31.82 -8.30
CA ILE A 484 20.37 -31.41 -8.51
C ILE A 484 20.63 -31.10 -9.99
N ALA A 485 20.22 -31.99 -10.90
CA ALA A 485 20.46 -31.82 -12.35
C ALA A 485 19.75 -30.61 -12.95
N HIS A 486 18.62 -30.18 -12.37
CA HIS A 486 17.80 -29.10 -12.93
C HIS A 486 17.76 -27.82 -12.08
N HIS A 487 18.38 -27.82 -10.90
CA HIS A 487 18.34 -26.69 -9.96
C HIS A 487 18.81 -25.40 -10.63
N ASP A 488 20.00 -25.40 -11.21
CA ASP A 488 20.57 -24.20 -11.83
C ASP A 488 19.77 -23.77 -13.06
N ARG A 489 19.22 -24.70 -13.83
CA ARG A 489 18.32 -24.36 -14.95
C ARG A 489 17.04 -23.70 -14.46
N LYS A 490 16.41 -24.22 -13.41
CA LYS A 490 15.12 -23.72 -12.89
C LYS A 490 15.26 -22.43 -12.08
N THR A 491 16.42 -22.20 -11.46
CA THR A 491 16.72 -21.00 -10.66
C THR A 491 17.44 -19.91 -11.45
N HIS A 492 17.66 -20.10 -12.76
CA HIS A 492 18.48 -19.23 -13.60
C HIS A 492 19.87 -18.99 -13.00
N SER A 493 20.62 -20.08 -12.77
CA SER A 493 21.93 -20.05 -12.12
C SER A 493 21.88 -19.36 -10.75
N ARG A 494 20.82 -19.63 -9.97
CA ARG A 494 20.58 -19.08 -8.63
C ARG A 494 20.34 -17.57 -8.61
N ASP A 495 19.97 -16.97 -9.75
CA ASP A 495 19.49 -15.58 -9.79
C ASP A 495 18.13 -15.44 -9.06
N PHE A 496 17.29 -16.48 -9.15
CA PHE A 496 16.08 -16.61 -8.36
C PHE A 496 16.31 -17.61 -7.24
N THR A 497 15.82 -17.31 -6.02
CA THR A 497 15.93 -18.16 -4.82
C THR A 497 17.36 -18.44 -4.33
N ALA A 498 18.23 -17.41 -4.32
CA ALA A 498 19.55 -17.46 -3.71
C ALA A 498 19.51 -17.52 -2.17
#